data_AF-A0A1V1SYW9-F1
#
_entry.id   AF-A0A1V1SYW9-F1
#
_cell.length_a   1.000
_cell.length_b   1.000
_cell.length_c   1.000
_cell.angle_alpha   90.00
_cell.angle_beta   90.00
_cell.angle_gamma   90.00
#
_symmetry.space_group_name_H-M   'P 1'
#
loop_
_entity.id
_entity.type
_entity.pdbx_description
1 polymer ?
#
loop_
_entity_poly.entity_id
_entity_poly.type
_entity_poly.pdbx_seq_one_letter_code
_entity_poly.pdbx_strand_id
1 'polypeptide(L)'
;MKIILIASTLVWVAAAATAPGFVVRRRAAEPSLRRTGLPQLLDSDLNSLLADNNTHAEYTSNWAGAVMIGTGYTTVSGTIVVPKPSMPAGGSNTRTYSASAWVGIDGSTCQTAILQTGVDFSARGDTVTYEGWYEWYPDYSYRFSNFKISGGDTVKMTAIVTGKNSGSVTLENKTTGQSVSHTFTNQIGNLCQTNAEWIVEDFSQGNSLVPFADFGTVIFTDASVNGGTGLDKAVIYDIKQGNKVYTRCSTSGSSSVTCSYIG
;
A
#
# COMPACT_ATOMS: atom_id res chain seq x y z
N MET A 1 9.13 57.52 -72.04
CA MET A 1 9.54 58.05 -70.72
C MET A 1 9.96 56.87 -69.86
N LYS A 2 11.21 56.88 -69.40
CA LYS A 2 11.78 55.90 -68.46
C LYS A 2 11.02 55.97 -67.13
N ILE A 3 10.59 54.84 -66.59
CA ILE A 3 10.46 54.67 -65.13
C ILE A 3 11.05 53.30 -64.79
N ILE A 4 12.15 53.37 -64.06
CA ILE A 4 12.87 52.27 -63.40
C ILE A 4 12.13 52.02 -62.09
N LEU A 5 11.78 50.77 -61.79
CA LEU A 5 11.36 50.36 -60.45
C LEU A 5 12.31 49.29 -59.94
N ILE A 6 12.98 49.66 -58.84
CA ILE A 6 14.02 48.92 -58.13
C ILE A 6 13.32 47.84 -57.28
N ALA A 7 13.73 46.59 -57.42
CA ALA A 7 13.27 45.49 -56.60
C ALA A 7 14.05 45.46 -55.28
N SER A 8 13.38 45.78 -54.18
CA SER A 8 13.93 45.67 -52.82
C SER A 8 13.62 44.29 -52.26
N THR A 9 14.62 43.41 -52.15
CA THR A 9 14.49 42.11 -51.49
C THR A 9 14.58 42.27 -49.98
N LEU A 10 13.47 42.08 -49.27
CA LEU A 10 13.46 41.89 -47.81
C LEU A 10 13.79 40.43 -47.49
N VAL A 11 14.96 40.18 -46.89
CA VAL A 11 15.29 38.89 -46.29
C VAL A 11 14.70 38.86 -44.88
N TRP A 12 13.68 38.03 -44.67
CA TRP A 12 13.18 37.71 -43.33
C TRP A 12 14.07 36.63 -42.70
N VAL A 13 14.87 37.02 -41.71
CA VAL A 13 15.55 36.08 -40.82
C VAL A 13 14.53 35.58 -39.80
N ALA A 14 14.07 34.34 -39.97
CA ALA A 14 13.25 33.68 -38.95
C ALA A 14 14.13 33.35 -37.74
N ALA A 15 13.99 34.13 -36.67
CA ALA A 15 14.53 33.75 -35.36
C ALA A 15 13.71 32.56 -34.84
N ALA A 16 14.30 31.37 -34.86
CA ALA A 16 13.76 30.21 -34.15
C ALA A 16 13.86 30.49 -32.64
N ALA A 17 12.76 30.95 -32.05
CA ALA A 17 12.61 31.01 -30.61
C ALA A 17 12.54 29.56 -30.10
N THR A 18 13.64 29.08 -29.51
CA THR A 18 13.63 27.83 -28.75
C THR A 18 12.75 28.05 -27.52
N ALA A 19 11.57 27.41 -27.52
CA ALA A 19 10.73 27.38 -26.34
C ALA A 19 11.56 26.78 -25.19
N PRO A 20 11.64 27.44 -24.01
CA PRO A 20 12.30 26.85 -22.86
C PRO A 20 11.59 25.54 -22.54
N GLY A 21 12.33 24.44 -22.65
CA GLY A 21 11.82 23.11 -22.33
C GLY A 21 11.19 23.14 -20.95
N PHE A 22 9.96 22.64 -20.85
CA PHE A 22 9.33 22.35 -19.57
C PHE A 22 10.17 21.29 -18.86
N VAL A 23 11.14 21.73 -18.06
CA VAL A 23 11.78 20.88 -17.06
C VAL A 23 10.69 20.61 -16.03
N VAL A 24 10.01 19.47 -16.16
CA VAL A 24 9.23 18.89 -15.08
C VAL A 24 10.22 18.63 -13.96
N ARG A 25 10.34 19.59 -13.03
CA ARG A 25 11.00 19.38 -11.75
C ARG A 25 10.26 18.21 -11.10
N ARG A 26 10.86 17.01 -11.13
CA ARG A 26 10.43 15.91 -10.26
C ARG A 26 10.52 16.47 -8.85
N ARG A 27 9.38 16.77 -8.22
CA ARG A 27 9.37 16.98 -6.78
C ARG A 27 9.95 15.70 -6.18
N ALA A 28 10.93 15.85 -5.29
CA ALA A 28 11.44 14.71 -4.54
C ALA A 28 10.24 14.03 -3.85
N ALA A 29 10.23 12.69 -3.84
CA ALA A 29 9.22 11.97 -3.08
C ALA A 29 9.38 12.37 -1.60
N GLU A 30 8.30 12.85 -0.99
CA GLU A 30 8.32 13.24 0.42
C GLU A 30 8.08 11.99 1.26
N PRO A 31 8.93 11.69 2.26
CA PRO A 31 8.68 10.64 3.23
C PRO A 31 7.34 10.87 3.90
N SER A 32 6.58 9.80 4.09
CA SER A 32 5.37 9.84 4.89
C SER A 32 5.72 9.86 6.38
N LEU A 33 4.79 10.33 7.22
CA LEU A 33 4.95 10.25 8.68
C LEU A 33 4.65 8.83 9.22
N ARG A 34 4.14 7.94 8.37
CA ARG A 34 3.86 6.53 8.67
C ARG A 34 5.14 5.70 8.56
N ARG A 35 5.31 4.79 9.51
CA ARG A 35 6.28 3.69 9.46
C ARG A 35 5.52 2.37 9.50
N THR A 36 5.87 1.44 8.61
CA THR A 36 5.39 0.06 8.75
C THR A 36 6.01 -0.57 9.99
N GLY A 37 5.19 -1.28 10.76
CA GLY A 37 5.66 -2.16 11.83
C GLY A 37 5.71 -3.61 11.34
N LEU A 38 6.76 -4.35 11.66
CA LEU A 38 6.72 -5.81 11.56
C LEU A 38 5.59 -6.36 12.45
N PRO A 39 4.90 -7.45 12.08
CA PRO A 39 3.86 -8.04 12.91
C PRO A 39 4.45 -8.51 14.23
N GLN A 40 3.87 -8.06 15.35
CA GLN A 40 4.28 -8.53 16.68
C GLN A 40 3.31 -9.62 17.15
N LEU A 41 3.69 -10.88 16.95
CA LEU A 41 2.93 -12.04 17.42
C LEU A 41 2.82 -12.04 18.95
N LEU A 42 1.61 -12.25 19.48
CA LEU A 42 1.35 -12.15 20.92
C LEU A 42 1.36 -13.49 21.63
N ASP A 43 0.86 -14.54 20.98
CA ASP A 43 0.58 -15.83 21.64
C ASP A 43 1.22 -17.04 20.90
N SER A 44 1.87 -16.82 19.75
CA SER A 44 2.33 -17.86 18.81
C SER A 44 3.82 -17.75 18.50
N ASP A 45 4.55 -18.87 18.55
CA ASP A 45 5.95 -18.95 18.09
C ASP A 45 6.00 -19.21 16.57
N LEU A 46 7.09 -18.80 15.91
CA LEU A 46 7.27 -18.95 14.46
C LEU A 46 7.04 -20.38 13.96
N ASN A 47 7.34 -21.38 14.80
CA ASN A 47 7.12 -22.78 14.51
C ASN A 47 5.63 -23.17 14.44
N SER A 48 4.73 -22.50 15.17
CA SER A 48 3.28 -22.78 15.09
C SER A 48 2.68 -22.27 13.77
N LEU A 49 3.17 -21.13 13.26
CA LEU A 49 2.77 -20.59 11.96
C LEU A 49 3.11 -21.52 10.78
N LEU A 50 4.15 -22.34 10.94
CA LEU A 50 4.60 -23.30 9.93
C LEU A 50 3.97 -24.68 10.08
N ALA A 51 3.43 -25.00 11.26
CA ALA A 51 2.99 -26.35 11.63
C ALA A 51 1.49 -26.58 11.43
N ASP A 52 0.66 -25.54 11.48
CA ASP A 52 -0.79 -25.72 11.55
C ASP A 52 -1.57 -25.30 10.30
N ASN A 53 -2.58 -26.11 9.97
CA ASN A 53 -3.70 -25.74 9.13
C ASN A 53 -4.73 -24.97 9.99
N ASN A 54 -4.27 -23.92 10.67
CA ASN A 54 -5.00 -23.30 11.77
C ASN A 54 -6.33 -22.72 11.29
N THR A 55 -7.43 -23.23 11.84
CA THR A 55 -8.79 -22.68 11.64
C THR A 55 -9.03 -21.43 12.48
N HIS A 56 -8.06 -21.03 13.29
CA HIS A 56 -8.12 -19.89 14.20
C HIS A 56 -7.11 -18.82 13.77
N ALA A 57 -7.50 -17.56 13.91
CA ALA A 57 -6.61 -16.43 13.65
C ALA A 57 -5.52 -16.34 14.72
N GLU A 58 -4.30 -16.03 14.29
CA GLU A 58 -3.18 -15.67 15.17
C GLU A 58 -3.29 -14.19 15.54
N TYR A 59 -2.93 -13.87 16.77
CA TYR A 59 -3.01 -12.49 17.25
C TYR A 59 -1.68 -11.76 17.08
N THR A 60 -1.76 -10.59 16.43
CA THR A 60 -0.66 -9.63 16.38
C THR A 60 -1.07 -8.31 17.01
N SER A 61 -0.12 -7.44 17.37
CA SER A 61 -0.45 -6.12 17.91
C SER A 61 -0.90 -5.10 16.86
N ASN A 62 -0.57 -5.32 15.57
CA ASN A 62 -0.67 -4.29 14.53
C ASN A 62 -1.12 -4.78 13.14
N TRP A 63 -1.05 -6.06 12.80
CA TRP A 63 -1.48 -6.61 11.51
C TRP A 63 -2.72 -7.50 11.64
N ALA A 64 -3.66 -7.33 10.72
CA ALA A 64 -4.81 -8.19 10.51
C ALA A 64 -4.91 -8.54 9.03
N GLY A 65 -5.18 -9.80 8.67
CA GLY A 65 -5.25 -10.18 7.26
C GLY A 65 -4.92 -11.63 6.99
N ALA A 66 -4.47 -11.90 5.78
CA ALA A 66 -4.02 -13.23 5.36
C ALA A 66 -2.56 -13.17 4.92
N VAL A 67 -1.76 -14.12 5.40
CA VAL A 67 -0.34 -14.26 5.10
C VAL A 67 -0.09 -15.65 4.54
N MET A 68 0.44 -15.72 3.32
CA MET A 68 0.96 -16.94 2.75
C MET A 68 2.39 -17.13 3.19
N ILE A 69 2.72 -18.31 3.72
CA ILE A 69 4.08 -18.67 4.11
C ILE A 69 4.59 -19.76 3.18
N GLY A 70 5.75 -19.55 2.59
CA GLY A 70 6.30 -20.45 1.57
C GLY A 70 7.63 -19.95 1.03
N THR A 71 7.86 -20.16 -0.27
CA THR A 71 9.09 -19.72 -0.94
C THR A 71 8.81 -19.35 -2.39
N GLY A 72 9.57 -18.41 -2.94
CA GLY A 72 9.51 -18.07 -4.36
C GLY A 72 8.33 -17.15 -4.71
N TYR A 73 7.79 -16.41 -3.74
CA TYR A 73 6.83 -15.36 -4.02
C TYR A 73 7.52 -14.20 -4.75
N THR A 74 7.02 -13.89 -5.94
CA THR A 74 7.57 -12.85 -6.81
C THR A 74 6.52 -11.84 -7.22
N THR A 75 5.24 -12.18 -7.16
CA THR A 75 4.16 -11.20 -7.33
C THR A 75 3.07 -11.42 -6.30
N VAL A 76 2.49 -10.32 -5.81
CA VAL A 76 1.26 -10.32 -5.01
C VAL A 76 0.37 -9.19 -5.54
N SER A 77 -0.93 -9.44 -5.60
CA SER A 77 -1.91 -8.40 -5.91
C SER A 77 -3.23 -8.64 -5.20
N GLY A 78 -3.97 -7.56 -5.00
CA GLY A 78 -5.33 -7.59 -4.49
C GLY A 78 -6.05 -6.28 -4.83
N THR A 79 -7.36 -6.33 -4.84
CA THR A 79 -8.22 -5.18 -5.12
C THR A 79 -9.09 -4.91 -3.90
N ILE A 80 -9.21 -3.66 -3.49
CA ILE A 80 -10.16 -3.26 -2.44
C ILE A 80 -11.15 -2.25 -3.00
N VAL A 81 -12.35 -2.25 -2.44
CA VAL A 81 -13.17 -1.03 -2.41
C VAL A 81 -12.70 -0.23 -1.20
N VAL A 82 -12.22 0.99 -1.42
CA VAL A 82 -11.64 1.83 -0.36
C VAL A 82 -12.71 2.09 0.70
N PRO A 83 -12.45 1.76 1.98
CA PRO A 83 -13.43 1.90 3.05
C PRO A 83 -13.73 3.38 3.32
N LYS A 84 -14.77 3.64 4.12
CA LYS A 84 -15.06 4.96 4.67
C LYS A 84 -14.82 4.89 6.18
N PRO A 85 -13.60 5.22 6.67
CA PRO A 85 -13.32 5.12 8.09
C PRO A 85 -14.13 6.13 8.89
N SER A 86 -14.29 5.82 10.17
CA SER A 86 -14.85 6.68 11.18
C SER A 86 -14.03 6.60 12.47
N MET A 87 -14.34 7.49 13.40
CA MET A 87 -13.79 7.37 14.75
C MET A 87 -14.40 6.17 15.45
N PRO A 88 -13.62 5.41 16.24
CA PRO A 88 -14.18 4.34 17.04
C PRO A 88 -15.16 4.89 18.08
N ALA A 89 -16.06 4.04 18.58
CA ALA A 89 -17.02 4.41 19.60
C ALA A 89 -16.32 5.01 20.84
N GLY A 90 -16.79 6.18 21.30
CA GLY A 90 -16.16 6.93 22.39
C GLY A 90 -14.87 7.68 22.00
N GLY A 91 -14.51 7.69 20.71
CA GLY A 91 -13.39 8.45 20.19
C GLY A 91 -13.61 9.97 20.24
N SER A 92 -12.51 10.72 20.30
CA SER A 92 -12.52 12.19 20.32
C SER A 92 -12.52 12.77 18.91
N ASN A 93 -13.43 13.70 18.62
CA ASN A 93 -13.49 14.43 17.34
C ASN A 93 -12.26 15.31 17.05
N THR A 94 -11.43 15.58 18.05
CA THR A 94 -10.20 16.34 17.87
C THR A 94 -8.99 15.46 17.56
N ARG A 95 -9.11 14.13 17.67
CA ARG A 95 -8.05 13.15 17.42
C ARG A 95 -8.21 12.53 16.03
N THR A 96 -7.09 12.30 15.36
CA THR A 96 -7.07 11.52 14.10
C THR A 96 -6.97 10.05 14.44
N TYR A 97 -7.84 9.26 13.81
CA TYR A 97 -7.79 7.80 13.83
C TYR A 97 -7.43 7.32 12.44
N SER A 98 -6.57 6.32 12.33
CA SER A 98 -6.02 5.86 11.07
C SER A 98 -5.94 4.35 11.02
N ALA A 99 -5.94 3.81 9.80
CA ALA A 99 -5.64 2.43 9.48
C ALA A 99 -5.14 2.38 8.03
N SER A 100 -4.50 1.29 7.65
CA SER A 100 -4.04 1.07 6.28
C SER A 100 -4.57 -0.25 5.73
N ALA A 101 -4.68 -0.35 4.41
CA ALA A 101 -4.90 -1.61 3.71
C ALA A 101 -3.88 -1.73 2.58
N TRP A 102 -3.15 -2.85 2.53
CA TRP A 102 -2.02 -3.01 1.62
C TRP A 102 -1.77 -4.46 1.23
N VAL A 103 -0.97 -4.64 0.17
CA VAL A 103 -0.43 -5.94 -0.25
C VAL A 103 1.09 -5.90 -0.23
N GLY A 104 1.72 -7.02 0.12
CA GLY A 104 3.17 -7.06 0.27
C GLY A 104 3.80 -8.44 0.12
N ILE A 105 5.12 -8.41 0.03
CA ILE A 105 5.99 -9.59 0.08
C ILE A 105 6.97 -9.40 1.24
N ASP A 106 7.10 -10.46 2.05
CA ASP A 106 7.90 -10.54 3.29
C ASP A 106 7.40 -9.67 4.45
N GLY A 107 8.11 -9.67 5.58
CA GLY A 107 7.72 -8.96 6.79
C GLY A 107 7.17 -9.84 7.90
N SER A 108 6.53 -10.96 7.55
CA SER A 108 6.03 -11.91 8.55
C SER A 108 7.14 -12.82 9.08
N THR A 109 7.50 -13.88 8.36
CA THR A 109 8.58 -14.79 8.77
C THR A 109 9.95 -14.29 8.32
N CYS A 110 9.99 -13.45 7.27
CA CYS A 110 11.18 -12.74 6.84
C CYS A 110 11.17 -11.30 7.36
N GLN A 111 12.00 -10.99 8.35
CA GLN A 111 11.99 -9.68 9.01
C GLN A 111 12.99 -8.68 8.42
N THR A 112 13.73 -9.05 7.37
CA THR A 112 14.82 -8.25 6.81
C THR A 112 14.37 -7.16 5.86
N ALA A 113 13.23 -7.35 5.19
CA ALA A 113 12.65 -6.39 4.25
C ALA A 113 11.16 -6.66 4.05
N ILE A 114 10.44 -5.65 3.54
CA ILE A 114 9.07 -5.77 3.02
C ILE A 114 8.96 -4.93 1.75
N LEU A 115 8.49 -5.52 0.66
CA LEU A 115 8.08 -4.78 -0.53
C LEU A 115 6.55 -4.64 -0.52
N GLN A 116 6.04 -3.42 -0.44
CA GLN A 116 4.61 -3.20 -0.16
C GLN A 116 4.06 -1.88 -0.70
N THR A 117 2.76 -1.86 -0.95
CA THR A 117 2.01 -0.68 -1.36
C THR A 117 0.56 -0.80 -0.91
N GLY A 118 -0.06 0.34 -0.62
CA GLY A 118 -1.46 0.37 -0.24
C GLY A 118 -2.02 1.76 -0.04
N VAL A 119 -3.10 1.79 0.72
CA VAL A 119 -3.88 2.99 1.00
C VAL A 119 -4.00 3.16 2.51
N ASP A 120 -3.60 4.33 3.00
CA ASP A 120 -3.94 4.80 4.33
C ASP A 120 -5.28 5.52 4.29
N PHE A 121 -6.10 5.32 5.30
CA PHE A 121 -7.38 6.00 5.48
C PHE A 121 -7.51 6.47 6.92
N SER A 122 -7.90 7.74 7.07
CA SER A 122 -7.96 8.39 8.38
C SER A 122 -9.26 9.16 8.57
N ALA A 123 -9.74 9.21 9.81
CA ALA A 123 -10.92 9.95 10.23
C ALA A 123 -10.59 10.89 11.40
N ARG A 124 -11.06 12.14 11.33
CA ARG A 124 -11.03 13.12 12.43
C ARG A 124 -12.35 13.87 12.46
N GLY A 125 -13.19 13.57 13.44
CA GLY A 125 -14.60 13.98 13.36
C GLY A 125 -15.24 13.40 12.10
N ASP A 126 -15.91 14.25 11.34
CA ASP A 126 -16.54 13.88 10.05
C ASP A 126 -15.59 14.03 8.86
N THR A 127 -14.34 14.47 9.09
CA THR A 127 -13.35 14.64 8.02
C THR A 127 -12.62 13.32 7.77
N VAL A 128 -12.64 12.87 6.52
CA VAL A 128 -11.95 11.67 6.07
C VAL A 128 -10.88 11.99 5.03
N THR A 129 -9.71 11.38 5.15
CA THR A 129 -8.59 11.55 4.22
C THR A 129 -8.02 10.20 3.80
N TYR A 130 -7.52 10.14 2.56
CA TYR A 130 -6.93 8.94 1.97
C TYR A 130 -5.56 9.27 1.37
N GLU A 131 -4.60 8.36 1.52
CA GLU A 131 -3.26 8.52 0.95
C GLU A 131 -2.78 7.19 0.36
N GLY A 132 -2.37 7.20 -0.91
CA GLY A 132 -1.70 6.05 -1.53
C GLY A 132 -0.19 6.11 -1.28
N TRP A 133 0.43 4.98 -0.97
CA TRP A 133 1.85 4.93 -0.61
C TRP A 133 2.58 3.69 -1.13
N TYR A 134 3.90 3.76 -1.12
CA TYR A 134 4.81 2.66 -1.43
C TYR A 134 5.96 2.61 -0.42
N GLU A 135 6.51 1.42 -0.18
CA GLU A 135 7.60 1.25 0.77
C GLU A 135 8.45 0.01 0.44
N TRP A 136 9.75 0.15 0.67
CA TRP A 136 10.69 -0.95 0.85
C TRP A 136 11.21 -0.88 2.29
N TYR A 137 10.58 -1.60 3.20
CA TYR A 137 11.04 -1.66 4.59
C TYR A 137 12.47 -2.24 4.63
N PRO A 138 13.40 -1.73 5.46
CA PRO A 138 13.20 -0.80 6.58
C PRO A 138 13.33 0.70 6.25
N ASP A 139 13.38 1.09 4.97
CA ASP A 139 13.30 2.52 4.62
C ASP A 139 11.90 3.08 4.96
N TYR A 140 11.77 4.40 4.92
CA TYR A 140 10.50 5.08 5.09
C TYR A 140 9.49 4.67 4.01
N SER A 141 8.21 4.79 4.35
CA SER A 141 7.16 4.83 3.34
C SER A 141 7.11 6.19 2.66
N TYR A 142 6.71 6.22 1.40
CA TYR A 142 6.60 7.43 0.59
C TYR A 142 5.21 7.53 -0.05
N ARG A 143 4.73 8.76 -0.21
CA ARG A 143 3.40 9.01 -0.79
C ARG A 143 3.43 9.09 -2.30
N PHE A 144 2.38 8.57 -2.94
CA PHE A 144 2.05 8.90 -4.32
C PHE A 144 1.28 10.23 -4.36
N SER A 145 1.99 11.36 -4.43
CA SER A 145 1.40 12.71 -4.35
C SER A 145 0.42 13.06 -5.48
N ASN A 146 0.47 12.36 -6.61
CA ASN A 146 -0.41 12.57 -7.77
C ASN A 146 -1.44 11.45 -7.96
N PHE A 147 -1.81 10.75 -6.89
CA PHE A 147 -2.80 9.68 -6.94
C PHE A 147 -3.99 10.03 -6.05
N LYS A 148 -5.15 10.29 -6.66
CA LYS A 148 -6.36 10.68 -5.93
C LYS A 148 -7.17 9.44 -5.56
N ILE A 149 -7.58 9.37 -4.29
CA ILE A 149 -8.37 8.29 -3.74
C ILE A 149 -9.56 8.88 -2.99
N SER A 150 -10.73 8.26 -3.14
CA SER A 150 -11.94 8.54 -2.35
C SER A 150 -12.55 7.25 -1.82
N GLY A 151 -13.30 7.35 -0.71
CA GLY A 151 -14.03 6.21 -0.16
C GLY A 151 -15.09 5.70 -1.14
N GLY A 152 -15.07 4.40 -1.42
CA GLY A 152 -15.86 3.76 -2.46
C GLY A 152 -15.13 3.55 -3.80
N ASP A 153 -13.92 4.11 -3.98
CA ASP A 153 -13.11 3.80 -5.15
C ASP A 153 -12.67 2.34 -5.15
N THR A 154 -12.57 1.73 -6.32
CA THR A 154 -11.98 0.40 -6.49
C THR A 154 -10.50 0.56 -6.80
N VAL A 155 -9.62 0.14 -5.90
CA VAL A 155 -8.17 0.30 -6.03
C VAL A 155 -7.50 -1.07 -6.06
N LYS A 156 -6.78 -1.35 -7.16
CA LYS A 156 -5.90 -2.51 -7.29
C LYS A 156 -4.50 -2.15 -6.83
N MET A 157 -3.94 -3.00 -5.98
CA MET A 157 -2.58 -2.93 -5.48
C MET A 157 -1.78 -4.10 -6.04
N THR A 158 -0.51 -3.88 -6.39
CA THR A 158 0.37 -4.93 -6.92
C THR A 158 1.80 -4.69 -6.50
N ALA A 159 2.48 -5.73 -6.03
CA ALA A 159 3.92 -5.74 -5.78
C ALA A 159 4.59 -6.82 -6.63
N ILE A 160 5.74 -6.50 -7.24
CA ILE A 160 6.50 -7.38 -8.12
C ILE A 160 7.98 -7.34 -7.70
N VAL A 161 8.53 -8.49 -7.38
CA VAL A 161 9.95 -8.69 -7.08
C VAL A 161 10.70 -8.99 -8.37
N THR A 162 11.76 -8.23 -8.64
CA THR A 162 12.66 -8.46 -9.79
C THR A 162 14.02 -9.00 -9.34
N GLY A 163 14.32 -8.94 -8.05
CA GLY A 163 15.51 -9.47 -7.40
C GLY A 163 15.39 -9.30 -5.88
N LYS A 164 16.30 -9.89 -5.10
CA LYS A 164 16.22 -9.82 -3.63
C LYS A 164 16.23 -8.39 -3.06
N ASN A 165 16.77 -7.42 -3.78
CA ASN A 165 16.82 -6.01 -3.41
C ASN A 165 16.30 -5.08 -4.50
N SER A 166 15.42 -5.58 -5.37
CA SER A 166 14.80 -4.82 -6.44
C SER A 166 13.39 -5.30 -6.76
N GLY A 167 12.53 -4.38 -7.18
CA GLY A 167 11.14 -4.69 -7.47
C GLY A 167 10.38 -3.45 -7.92
N SER A 168 9.08 -3.58 -8.04
CA SER A 168 8.19 -2.45 -8.27
C SER A 168 6.86 -2.67 -7.57
N VAL A 169 6.16 -1.56 -7.33
CA VAL A 169 4.79 -1.57 -6.84
C VAL A 169 3.93 -0.65 -7.69
N THR A 170 2.63 -0.95 -7.74
CA THR A 170 1.66 -0.19 -8.52
C THR A 170 0.35 -0.06 -7.75
N LEU A 171 -0.21 1.14 -7.72
CA LEU A 171 -1.59 1.40 -7.35
C LEU A 171 -2.36 1.83 -8.61
N GLU A 172 -3.51 1.20 -8.83
CA GLU A 172 -4.41 1.54 -9.93
C GLU A 172 -5.81 1.79 -9.38
N ASN A 173 -6.29 3.03 -9.47
CA ASN A 173 -7.66 3.38 -9.14
C ASN A 173 -8.54 3.07 -10.36
N LYS A 174 -9.19 1.92 -10.33
CA LYS A 174 -10.07 1.41 -11.39
C LYS A 174 -11.30 2.30 -11.59
N THR A 175 -11.73 3.02 -10.56
CA THR A 175 -12.86 3.96 -10.66
C THR A 175 -12.50 5.19 -11.48
N THR A 176 -11.28 5.73 -11.32
CA THR A 176 -10.86 6.97 -11.99
C THR A 176 -9.96 6.76 -13.20
N GLY A 177 -9.43 5.54 -13.39
CA GLY A 177 -8.43 5.20 -14.41
C GLY A 177 -7.01 5.69 -14.09
N GLN A 178 -6.78 6.28 -12.91
CA GLN A 178 -5.44 6.71 -12.51
C GLN A 178 -4.57 5.50 -12.14
N SER A 179 -3.29 5.57 -12.47
CA SER A 179 -2.30 4.57 -12.09
C SER A 179 -0.98 5.25 -11.75
N VAL A 180 -0.33 4.77 -10.69
CA VAL A 180 0.99 5.21 -10.24
C VAL A 180 1.83 3.99 -9.90
N SER A 181 3.13 4.09 -10.17
CA SER A 181 4.07 3.01 -9.90
C SER A 181 5.39 3.57 -9.39
N HIS A 182 6.09 2.76 -8.59
CA HIS A 182 7.44 3.03 -8.15
C HIS A 182 8.32 1.80 -8.38
N THR A 183 9.55 2.02 -8.86
CA THR A 183 10.54 0.96 -9.08
C THR A 183 11.69 1.14 -8.11
N PHE A 184 12.00 0.07 -7.38
CA PHE A 184 13.07 -0.01 -6.41
C PHE A 184 14.29 -0.72 -7.02
N THR A 185 15.47 -0.16 -6.81
CA THR A 185 16.75 -0.77 -7.18
C THR A 185 17.75 -0.63 -6.04
N ASN A 186 18.63 -1.62 -5.87
CA ASN A 186 19.71 -1.62 -4.88
C ASN A 186 19.26 -1.24 -3.46
N GLN A 187 18.11 -1.76 -3.02
CA GLN A 187 17.56 -1.43 -1.71
C GLN A 187 18.37 -2.07 -0.57
N ILE A 188 18.29 -1.44 0.61
CA ILE A 188 18.83 -1.99 1.84
C ILE A 188 17.80 -2.97 2.41
N GLY A 189 18.28 -4.13 2.88
CA GLY A 189 17.41 -5.23 3.29
C GLY A 189 17.02 -6.08 2.08
N ASN A 190 17.36 -7.37 2.15
CA ASN A 190 16.99 -8.32 1.12
C ASN A 190 15.65 -8.96 1.48
N LEU A 191 14.78 -9.08 0.48
CA LEU A 191 13.64 -9.97 0.51
C LEU A 191 14.13 -11.42 0.59
N CYS A 192 13.44 -12.21 1.39
CA CYS A 192 13.55 -13.66 1.43
C CYS A 192 12.64 -14.32 0.40
N GLN A 193 11.58 -13.62 -0.04
CA GLN A 193 10.51 -14.09 -0.93
C GLN A 193 9.75 -15.29 -0.32
N THR A 194 9.48 -15.21 0.98
CA THR A 194 8.88 -16.27 1.78
C THR A 194 7.49 -15.94 2.32
N ASN A 195 7.10 -14.66 2.26
CA ASN A 195 5.73 -14.25 2.58
C ASN A 195 5.06 -13.51 1.41
N ALA A 196 3.75 -13.66 1.30
CA ALA A 196 2.91 -12.81 0.46
C ALA A 196 1.61 -12.53 1.22
N GLU A 197 1.23 -11.27 1.35
CA GLU A 197 0.15 -10.90 2.27
C GLU A 197 -0.79 -9.80 1.79
N TRP A 198 -1.99 -9.80 2.39
CA TRP A 198 -3.06 -8.81 2.26
C TRP A 198 -3.49 -8.38 3.65
N ILE A 199 -3.11 -7.16 4.03
CA ILE A 199 -3.11 -6.74 5.42
C ILE A 199 -3.91 -5.45 5.59
N VAL A 200 -4.73 -5.41 6.64
CA VAL A 200 -5.17 -4.20 7.33
C VAL A 200 -4.26 -3.98 8.53
N GLU A 201 -3.68 -2.79 8.66
CA GLU A 201 -2.67 -2.52 9.69
C GLU A 201 -3.01 -1.28 10.53
N ASP A 202 -2.77 -1.41 11.84
CA ASP A 202 -2.55 -0.29 12.76
C ASP A 202 -1.07 0.11 12.70
N PHE A 203 -0.73 1.06 11.83
CA PHE A 203 0.66 1.37 11.52
C PHE A 203 1.29 2.27 12.58
N SER A 204 2.62 2.37 12.59
CA SER A 204 3.33 3.25 13.53
C SER A 204 3.42 4.69 13.01
N GLN A 205 3.21 5.66 13.88
CA GLN A 205 3.57 7.06 13.66
C GLN A 205 4.43 7.53 14.86
N GLY A 206 5.67 7.92 14.58
CA GLY A 206 6.65 8.18 15.64
C GLY A 206 7.01 6.89 16.38
N ASN A 207 6.80 6.85 17.69
CA ASN A 207 7.16 5.73 18.57
C ASN A 207 5.96 4.89 19.04
N SER A 208 4.78 5.10 18.46
CA SER A 208 3.56 4.37 18.83
C SER A 208 2.74 4.00 17.62
N LEU A 209 1.88 2.99 17.76
CA LEU A 209 0.79 2.75 16.83
C LEU A 209 -0.14 3.96 16.77
N VAL A 210 -0.82 4.14 15.64
CA VAL A 210 -1.79 5.20 15.48
C VAL A 210 -3.05 4.89 16.30
N PRO A 211 -3.88 5.90 16.60
CA PRO A 211 -5.21 5.60 17.14
C PRO A 211 -6.00 4.85 16.07
N PHE A 212 -6.33 3.59 16.31
CA PHE A 212 -6.90 2.75 15.25
C PHE A 212 -8.31 3.19 14.83
N ALA A 213 -8.53 3.39 13.53
CA ALA A 213 -9.83 3.79 12.98
C ALA A 213 -10.82 2.63 12.92
N ASP A 214 -12.11 2.94 13.10
CA ASP A 214 -13.17 2.02 12.67
C ASP A 214 -13.31 2.14 11.15
N PHE A 215 -12.79 1.14 10.45
CA PHE A 215 -12.84 1.06 8.98
C PHE A 215 -14.04 0.26 8.46
N GLY A 216 -14.93 -0.21 9.35
CA GLY A 216 -16.02 -1.11 9.03
C GLY A 216 -15.50 -2.46 8.53
N THR A 217 -15.33 -2.61 7.22
CA THR A 217 -14.83 -3.84 6.61
C THR A 217 -14.00 -3.51 5.37
N VAL A 218 -12.84 -4.15 5.27
CA VAL A 218 -12.01 -4.19 4.07
C VAL A 218 -12.08 -5.60 3.49
N ILE A 219 -12.35 -5.69 2.20
CA ILE A 219 -12.34 -6.94 1.45
C ILE A 219 -11.30 -6.81 0.35
N PHE A 220 -10.25 -7.64 0.42
CA PHE A 220 -9.36 -7.86 -0.71
C PHE A 220 -10.01 -8.90 -1.61
N THR A 221 -10.33 -8.52 -2.85
CA THR A 221 -10.76 -9.40 -3.93
C THR A 221 -9.63 -9.60 -4.91
N ASP A 222 -9.78 -10.60 -5.79
CA ASP A 222 -8.76 -10.97 -6.79
C ASP A 222 -7.37 -11.15 -6.15
N ALA A 223 -7.35 -11.67 -4.92
CA ALA A 223 -6.13 -11.97 -4.20
C ALA A 223 -5.35 -13.02 -4.99
N SER A 224 -4.18 -12.62 -5.47
CA SER A 224 -3.37 -13.41 -6.38
C SER A 224 -1.90 -13.34 -6.00
N VAL A 225 -1.22 -14.48 -6.12
CA VAL A 225 0.23 -14.62 -5.92
C VAL A 225 0.81 -15.35 -7.11
N ASN A 226 1.92 -14.86 -7.66
CA ASN A 226 2.61 -15.41 -8.82
C ASN A 226 1.68 -15.64 -10.05
N GLY A 227 0.61 -14.85 -10.16
CA GLY A 227 -0.39 -14.96 -11.23
C GLY A 227 -1.43 -16.07 -11.05
N GLY A 228 -1.39 -16.83 -9.95
CA GLY A 228 -2.41 -17.82 -9.57
C GLY A 228 -3.31 -17.32 -8.43
N THR A 229 -4.23 -18.18 -7.97
CA THR A 229 -4.92 -18.00 -6.69
C THR A 229 -3.98 -18.38 -5.54
N GLY A 230 -4.03 -17.66 -4.43
CA GLY A 230 -2.95 -17.72 -3.44
C GLY A 230 -3.41 -17.62 -2.00
N LEU A 231 -4.59 -18.14 -1.65
CA LEU A 231 -5.08 -18.13 -0.25
C LEU A 231 -5.23 -19.52 0.37
N ASP A 232 -4.83 -20.57 -0.35
CA ASP A 232 -4.89 -21.93 0.16
C ASP A 232 -3.90 -22.08 1.33
N LYS A 233 -4.41 -22.32 2.54
CA LYS A 233 -3.62 -22.38 3.79
C LYS A 233 -2.96 -21.07 4.20
N ALA A 234 -3.53 -19.93 3.81
CA ALA A 234 -3.08 -18.65 4.37
C ALA A 234 -3.26 -18.65 5.90
N VAL A 235 -2.24 -18.17 6.61
CA VAL A 235 -2.35 -17.89 8.04
C VAL A 235 -3.17 -16.61 8.20
N ILE A 236 -4.18 -16.64 9.05
CA ILE A 236 -5.03 -15.48 9.32
C ILE A 236 -4.49 -14.75 10.54
N TYR A 237 -4.29 -13.44 10.42
CA TYR A 237 -3.94 -12.55 11.51
C TYR A 237 -5.12 -11.69 11.94
N ASP A 238 -5.23 -11.44 13.24
CA ASP A 238 -6.11 -10.43 13.82
C ASP A 238 -5.34 -9.51 14.78
N ILE A 239 -5.73 -8.23 14.82
CA ILE A 239 -5.17 -7.25 15.73
C ILE A 239 -5.79 -7.44 17.12
N LYS A 240 -4.93 -7.64 18.11
CA LYS A 240 -5.26 -7.66 19.54
C LYS A 240 -4.31 -6.72 20.27
N GLN A 241 -4.83 -5.79 21.06
CA GLN A 241 -4.04 -4.86 21.85
C GLN A 241 -4.45 -4.98 23.32
N GLY A 242 -3.52 -5.43 24.16
CA GLY A 242 -3.84 -5.91 25.50
C GLY A 242 -4.80 -7.10 25.43
N ASN A 243 -5.93 -6.99 26.14
CA ASN A 243 -6.95 -8.06 26.17
C ASN A 243 -8.09 -7.86 25.16
N LYS A 244 -8.01 -6.85 24.30
CA LYS A 244 -9.08 -6.50 23.37
C LYS A 244 -8.68 -6.87 21.94
N VAL A 245 -9.56 -7.60 21.27
CA VAL A 245 -9.45 -7.91 19.84
C VAL A 245 -10.16 -6.79 19.07
N TYR A 246 -9.50 -6.27 18.03
CA TYR A 246 -9.97 -5.14 17.22
C TYR A 246 -10.42 -5.56 15.82
N THR A 247 -9.95 -6.70 15.31
CA THR A 247 -10.33 -7.19 13.99
C THR A 247 -10.81 -8.61 14.03
N ARG A 248 -11.55 -8.98 12.98
CA ARG A 248 -11.85 -10.36 12.65
C ARG A 248 -11.65 -10.57 11.17
N CYS A 249 -10.61 -11.31 10.80
CA CYS A 249 -10.28 -11.64 9.43
C CYS A 249 -10.65 -13.07 9.07
N SER A 250 -10.86 -13.32 7.78
CA SER A 250 -11.12 -14.64 7.22
C SER A 250 -10.85 -14.66 5.72
N THR A 251 -10.65 -15.86 5.17
CA THR A 251 -10.63 -16.07 3.72
C THR A 251 -11.95 -16.70 3.27
N SER A 252 -12.35 -16.37 2.04
CA SER A 252 -13.48 -17.01 1.37
C SER A 252 -13.05 -17.45 -0.02
N GLY A 253 -13.07 -18.77 -0.26
CA GLY A 253 -12.47 -19.36 -1.45
C GLY A 253 -10.96 -19.12 -1.51
N SER A 254 -10.39 -19.11 -2.71
CA SER A 254 -8.95 -19.00 -2.93
C SER A 254 -8.47 -17.59 -3.32
N SER A 255 -9.37 -16.59 -3.34
CA SER A 255 -9.08 -15.25 -3.87
C SER A 255 -9.73 -14.08 -3.10
N SER A 256 -10.32 -14.30 -1.93
CA SER A 256 -10.86 -13.22 -1.10
C SER A 256 -10.41 -13.28 0.35
N VAL A 257 -9.97 -12.13 0.89
CA VAL A 257 -9.66 -11.90 2.31
C VAL A 257 -10.61 -10.82 2.82
N THR A 258 -11.36 -11.10 3.87
CA THR A 258 -12.28 -10.15 4.51
C THR A 258 -11.79 -9.86 5.92
N CYS A 259 -11.62 -8.58 6.26
CA CYS A 259 -11.27 -8.11 7.59
C CYS A 259 -12.30 -7.09 8.06
N SER A 260 -12.93 -7.35 9.20
CA SER A 260 -13.88 -6.43 9.83
C SER A 260 -13.30 -5.83 11.10
N TYR A 261 -13.56 -4.55 11.33
CA TYR A 261 -13.35 -3.91 12.63
C TYR A 261 -14.41 -4.42 13.62
N ILE A 262 -13.98 -4.79 14.83
CA ILE A 262 -14.84 -5.27 15.92
C ILE A 262 -14.49 -4.66 17.28
N GLY A 263 -13.66 -3.61 17.26
CA GLY A 263 -13.18 -2.91 18.45
C GLY A 263 -14.18 -1.91 19.03
#